data_AF-A0A4P9YD84-F1
#
_entry.id   AF-A0A4P9YD84-F1
#
_cell.length_a   1.000
_cell.length_b   1.000
_cell.length_c   1.000
_cell.angle_alpha   90.00
_cell.angle_beta   90.00
_cell.angle_gamma   90.00
#
_symmetry.space_group_name_H-M   'P 1'
#
loop_
_entity.id
_entity.type
_entity.pdbx_description
1 polymer ?
#
loop_
_entity_poly.entity_id
_entity_poly.type
_entity_poly.pdbx_seq_one_letter_code
_entity_poly.pdbx_strand_id
1 'polypeptide(L)'
;VNPVQGKLEMNDGRTEVDRVGVTEPIEIFHNGTVVNHQFEILYMGFDIACPINNFPGLDLHAKLGIVITGITSKCDNGNGRNLNNHVEATKEVSKVPEELNIPITTKE
;
A
#
# COMPACT_ATOMS: atom_id res chain seq x y z
N VAL A 1 6.42 17.41 -8.66
CA VAL A 1 6.98 16.16 -9.22
C VAL A 1 8.26 16.53 -9.93
N ASN A 2 9.37 15.94 -9.51
CA ASN A 2 10.68 16.15 -10.08
C ASN A 2 10.90 15.10 -11.17
N PRO A 3 11.06 15.48 -12.45
CA PRO A 3 11.29 14.53 -13.53
C PRO A 3 12.58 13.75 -13.29
N VAL A 4 12.58 12.47 -13.65
CA VAL A 4 13.79 11.65 -13.63
C VAL A 4 13.94 10.92 -14.96
N GLN A 5 15.14 10.42 -15.22
CA GLN A 5 15.42 9.58 -16.38
C GLN A 5 15.82 8.17 -15.92
N GLY A 6 15.60 7.21 -16.80
CA GLY A 6 15.96 5.81 -16.59
C GLY A 6 14.75 4.88 -16.63
N LYS A 7 15.04 3.60 -16.49
CA LYS A 7 14.06 2.51 -16.53
C LYS A 7 14.17 1.68 -15.25
N LEU A 8 13.05 1.12 -14.82
CA LEU A 8 12.99 0.15 -13.73
C LEU A 8 12.73 -1.22 -14.34
N GLU A 9 13.60 -2.19 -14.06
CA GLU A 9 13.38 -3.59 -14.41
C GLU A 9 12.40 -4.20 -13.41
N MET A 10 11.35 -4.84 -13.93
CA MET A 10 10.33 -5.51 -13.14
C MET A 10 10.81 -6.89 -12.70
N ASN A 11 10.13 -7.48 -11.72
CA ASN A 11 10.54 -8.77 -11.13
C ASN A 11 10.52 -9.97 -12.09
N ASP A 12 9.93 -9.85 -13.27
CA ASP A 12 9.94 -10.86 -14.33
C ASP A 12 11.29 -10.91 -15.09
N GLY A 13 12.18 -9.94 -14.83
CA GLY A 13 13.49 -9.80 -15.46
C GLY A 13 13.44 -9.48 -16.96
N ARG A 14 12.29 -9.02 -17.46
CA ARG A 14 12.05 -8.78 -18.90
C ARG A 14 11.30 -7.49 -19.18
N THR A 15 10.42 -7.10 -18.28
CA THR A 15 9.62 -5.89 -18.42
C THR A 15 10.40 -4.73 -17.82
N GLU A 16 10.53 -3.66 -18.60
CA GLU A 16 11.09 -2.39 -18.15
C GLU A 16 10.00 -1.31 -18.20
N VAL A 17 9.90 -0.51 -17.14
CA VAL A 17 8.99 0.65 -17.09
C VAL A 17 9.79 1.95 -17.01
N ASP A 18 9.38 2.94 -17.79
CA ASP A 18 10.01 4.26 -17.75
C ASP A 18 9.74 4.95 -16.42
N ARG A 19 10.79 5.53 -15.84
CA ARG A 19 10.69 6.36 -14.65
C ARG A 19 10.28 7.76 -15.06
N VAL A 20 9.09 8.19 -14.64
CA VAL A 20 8.49 9.48 -15.04
C VAL A 20 8.97 10.61 -14.16
N GLY A 21 9.07 10.35 -12.85
CA GLY A 21 9.43 11.36 -11.88
C GLY A 21 9.48 10.80 -10.47
N VAL A 22 9.77 11.69 -9.52
CA VAL A 22 9.69 11.44 -8.10
C VAL A 22 8.80 12.53 -7.49
N THR A 23 7.97 12.19 -6.53
CA THR A 23 7.16 13.18 -5.81
C THR A 23 8.05 14.06 -4.93
N GLU A 24 7.53 15.22 -4.51
CA GLU A 24 8.05 15.82 -3.29
C GLU A 24 7.84 14.86 -2.11
N PRO A 25 8.57 15.00 -0.99
CA PRO A 25 8.26 14.23 0.21
C PRO A 25 6.80 14.45 0.62
N ILE A 26 6.04 13.37 0.71
CA ILE A 26 4.66 13.35 1.17
C ILE A 26 4.63 12.71 2.55
N GLU A 27 3.83 13.28 3.44
CA GLU A 27 3.61 12.73 4.77
C GLU A 27 2.65 11.54 4.71
N ILE A 28 3.08 10.40 5.24
CA ILE A 28 2.32 9.15 5.28
C ILE A 28 2.01 8.82 6.72
N PHE A 29 0.73 8.57 6.99
CA PHE A 29 0.21 8.20 8.29
C PHE A 29 -0.19 6.73 8.30
N HIS A 30 0.40 5.96 9.20
CA HIS A 30 0.04 4.55 9.39
C HIS A 30 0.18 4.16 10.86
N ASN A 31 -0.90 3.70 11.48
CA ASN A 31 -0.92 3.19 12.86
C ASN A 31 -0.22 4.11 13.88
N GLY A 32 -0.47 5.42 13.80
CA GLY A 32 0.14 6.42 14.68
C GLY A 32 1.59 6.78 14.36
N THR A 33 2.19 6.15 13.35
CA THR A 33 3.50 6.51 12.80
C THR A 33 3.33 7.49 11.64
N VAL A 34 4.19 8.50 11.61
CA VAL A 34 4.23 9.52 10.57
C VAL A 34 5.61 9.50 9.93
N VAL A 35 5.66 9.33 8.61
CA VAL A 35 6.93 9.34 7.86
C VAL A 35 6.81 10.22 6.63
N ASN A 36 7.88 10.94 6.32
CA ASN A 36 8.01 11.64 5.05
C ASN A 36 8.65 10.72 4.02
N HIS A 37 7.98 10.53 2.89
CA HIS A 37 8.40 9.60 1.86
C HIS A 37 8.18 10.17 0.46
N GLN A 38 9.11 9.87 -0.45
CA GLN A 38 9.01 10.22 -1.85
C GLN A 38 8.64 8.98 -2.66
N PHE A 39 7.67 9.09 -3.54
CA PHE A 39 7.30 8.00 -4.44
C PHE A 39 7.92 8.19 -5.82
N GLU A 40 8.40 7.10 -6.40
CA GLU A 40 8.65 7.07 -7.83
C GLU A 40 7.32 7.00 -8.59
N ILE A 41 7.22 7.80 -9.64
CA ILE A 41 6.08 7.80 -10.55
C ILE A 41 6.46 6.97 -11.77
N LEU A 42 5.69 5.91 -12.00
CA LEU A 42 5.90 4.92 -13.05
C LEU A 42 4.59 4.71 -13.80
N TYR A 43 4.67 4.33 -15.08
CA TYR A 43 3.51 3.83 -15.82
C TYR A 43 3.39 2.31 -15.64
N MET A 44 2.79 1.89 -14.52
CA MET A 44 2.72 0.47 -14.14
C MET A 44 1.56 -0.32 -14.79
N GLY A 45 0.66 0.35 -15.51
CA GLY A 45 -0.47 -0.28 -16.17
C GLY A 45 -1.60 -0.67 -15.20
N PHE A 46 -2.17 -1.86 -15.39
CA PHE A 46 -3.38 -2.32 -14.71
C PHE A 46 -3.17 -3.70 -14.06
N ASP A 47 -3.78 -3.91 -12.89
CA ASP A 47 -3.93 -5.23 -12.26
C ASP A 47 -5.40 -5.66 -12.33
N ILE A 48 -5.69 -6.75 -13.05
CA ILE A 48 -7.04 -7.33 -13.24
C ILE A 48 -8.09 -6.23 -13.60
N ALA A 49 -7.71 -5.31 -14.49
CA ALA A 49 -8.48 -4.14 -14.96
C ALA A 49 -8.58 -2.92 -14.03
N CYS A 50 -7.92 -2.92 -12.87
CA CYS A 50 -7.79 -1.74 -12.01
C CYS A 50 -6.44 -1.04 -12.26
N PRO A 51 -6.41 0.29 -12.47
CA PRO A 51 -5.14 1.00 -12.61
C PRO A 51 -4.35 0.90 -11.31
N ILE A 52 -3.05 0.61 -11.42
CA ILE A 52 -2.17 0.55 -10.25
C ILE A 52 -1.83 1.98 -9.84
N ASN A 53 -2.46 2.47 -8.77
CA ASN A 53 -2.34 3.85 -8.33
C ASN A 53 -1.15 4.09 -7.38
N ASN A 54 -0.82 3.11 -6.53
CA ASN A 54 0.28 3.20 -5.57
C ASN A 54 0.76 1.78 -5.23
N PHE A 55 2.09 1.63 -5.14
CA PHE A 55 2.72 0.40 -4.67
C PHE A 55 3.76 0.74 -3.59
N PRO A 56 3.50 0.43 -2.31
CA PRO A 56 4.48 0.64 -1.24
C PRO A 56 5.68 -0.29 -1.44
N GLY A 57 6.86 0.27 -1.64
CA GLY A 57 8.12 -0.49 -1.70
C GLY A 57 8.56 -0.96 -0.31
N LEU A 58 9.50 -1.92 -0.25
CA LEU A 58 10.06 -2.43 1.01
C LEU A 58 10.75 -1.32 1.84
N ASP A 59 11.26 -0.30 1.18
CA ASP A 59 11.83 0.90 1.78
C ASP A 59 10.80 1.71 2.58
N LEU A 60 9.54 1.78 2.13
CA LEU A 60 8.46 2.36 2.90
C LEU A 60 7.98 1.42 4.02
N HIS A 61 7.89 0.12 3.76
CA HIS A 61 7.50 -0.88 4.78
C HIS A 61 8.38 -0.78 6.03
N ALA A 62 9.70 -0.71 5.85
CA ALA A 62 10.65 -0.57 6.95
C ALA A 62 10.42 0.71 7.77
N LYS A 63 10.14 1.84 7.10
CA LYS A 63 9.86 3.13 7.75
C LYS A 63 8.56 3.11 8.57
N LEU A 64 7.56 2.36 8.10
CA LEU A 64 6.26 2.24 8.74
C LEU A 64 6.19 1.12 9.79
N GLY A 65 7.30 0.40 10.03
CA GLY A 65 7.32 -0.74 10.95
C GLY A 65 6.43 -1.90 10.49
N ILE A 66 6.14 -2.00 9.19
CA ILE A 66 5.34 -3.10 8.64
C ILE A 66 6.24 -4.33 8.55
N VAL A 67 5.87 -5.38 9.27
CA VAL A 67 6.56 -6.66 9.25
C VAL A 67 5.75 -7.64 8.42
N ILE A 68 6.33 -8.13 7.33
CA ILE A 68 5.78 -9.25 6.58
C ILE A 68 6.06 -10.51 7.39
N THR A 69 5.01 -11.09 7.98
CA THR A 69 5.12 -12.31 8.79
C THR A 69 4.58 -13.51 8.02
N GLY A 70 5.26 -14.65 8.15
CA GLY A 70 4.94 -15.89 7.45
C GLY A 70 5.70 -16.04 6.13
N ILE A 71 6.46 -17.13 6.02
CA ILE A 71 7.05 -17.58 4.75
C ILE A 71 6.02 -18.52 4.13
N THR A 72 5.38 -18.11 3.03
CA THR A 72 4.69 -19.09 2.18
C THR A 72 5.72 -19.74 1.27
N SER A 73 5.87 -21.06 1.37
CA SER A 73 6.66 -21.85 0.42
C SER A 73 5.89 -22.14 -0.87
N LYS A 74 4.64 -21.68 -0.96
CA LYS A 74 3.82 -21.74 -2.16
C LYS A 74 3.83 -20.36 -2.80
N CYS A 75 4.66 -20.19 -3.82
CA CYS A 75 4.42 -19.17 -4.82
C CYS A 75 3.18 -19.61 -5.60
N ASP A 76 2.19 -18.73 -5.77
CA ASP A 76 1.10 -18.97 -6.72
C ASP A 76 1.73 -19.04 -8.12
N ASN A 77 2.15 -20.24 -8.54
CA ASN A 77 2.48 -20.52 -9.93
C ASN A 77 1.19 -20.21 -10.69
N GLY A 78 1.19 -19.17 -11.53
CA GLY A 78 0.03 -18.47 -12.10
C GLY A 78 -0.93 -19.29 -12.96
N ASN A 79 -1.37 -20.45 -12.47
CA ASN A 79 -2.18 -21.44 -13.17
C ASN A 79 -3.46 -21.78 -12.41
N GLY A 80 -3.92 -20.91 -11.49
CA GLY A 80 -5.00 -21.28 -10.58
C GLY A 80 -5.88 -20.18 -9.98
N ARG A 81 -5.78 -18.91 -10.39
CA ARG A 81 -6.77 -17.91 -9.98
C ARG A 81 -7.89 -17.82 -11.01
N ASN A 82 -8.81 -18.79 -10.95
CA ASN A 82 -10.21 -18.45 -11.20
C ASN A 82 -10.59 -17.42 -10.13
N LEU A 83 -10.54 -16.14 -10.49
CA LEU A 83 -11.04 -15.02 -9.68
C LEU A 83 -12.57 -15.08 -9.65
N ASN A 84 -13.14 -16.13 -9.05
CA ASN A 84 -14.55 -16.18 -8.67
C ASN A 84 -14.76 -15.86 -7.20
N ASN A 85 -13.72 -15.44 -6.48
CA ASN A 85 -13.89 -14.85 -5.17
C ASN A 85 -14.26 -13.38 -5.36
N HIS A 86 -15.51 -13.16 -5.77
CA HIS A 86 -16.26 -11.98 -5.38
C HIS A 86 -16.27 -11.97 -3.85
N VAL A 87 -15.25 -11.36 -3.24
CA VAL A 87 -15.33 -10.95 -1.85
C VAL A 87 -16.42 -9.89 -1.86
N GLU A 88 -17.66 -10.30 -1.58
CA GLU A 88 -18.68 -9.37 -1.14
C GLU A 88 -18.02 -8.54 -0.05
N ALA A 89 -17.84 -7.25 -0.31
CA ALA A 89 -17.50 -6.30 0.71
C ALA A 89 -18.63 -6.40 1.75
N THR A 90 -18.42 -7.20 2.79
CA THR A 90 -19.26 -7.17 3.97
C THR A 90 -19.06 -5.77 4.51
N LYS A 91 -20.03 -4.89 4.25
CA LYS A 91 -20.18 -3.64 4.99
C LYS A 91 -20.50 -4.01 6.43
N GLU A 92 -19.50 -4.44 7.18
CA GLU A 92 -19.54 -4.25 8.61
C GLU A 92 -19.29 -2.76 8.84
N VAL A 93 -20.39 -2.02 8.90
CA VAL A 93 -20.43 -0.74 9.58
C VAL A 93 -19.93 -1.04 11.00
N SER A 94 -18.68 -0.67 11.27
CA SER A 94 -18.10 -0.70 12.61
C SER A 94 -19.05 0.04 13.54
N LYS A 95 -19.81 -0.71 14.33
CA LYS A 95 -20.54 -0.14 15.46
C LYS A 95 -19.48 0.21 16.48
N VAL A 96 -19.18 1.50 16.59
CA VAL A 96 -18.41 2.06 17.69
C VAL A 96 -19.00 1.49 19.00
N PRO A 97 -18.23 0.82 19.86
CA PRO A 97 -18.72 0.43 21.17
C PRO A 97 -19.06 1.69 21.97
N GLU A 98 -20.28 1.74 22.51
CA GLU A 98 -20.87 2.85 23.26
C GLU A 98 -20.24 3.06 24.65
N GLU A 99 -19.00 2.62 24.86
CA GLU A 99 -18.31 2.63 26.15
C GLU A 99 -16.97 3.39 26.08
N LEU A 100 -17.04 4.69 25.80
CA LEU A 100 -16.03 5.66 26.25
C LEU A 100 -16.75 6.92 26.76
N ASN A 101 -17.71 6.71 27.66
CA ASN A 101 -18.27 7.77 28.49
C ASN A 101 -17.26 8.08 29.60
N ILE A 102 -16.25 8.89 29.30
CA ILE A 102 -15.32 9.40 30.31
C ILE A 102 -15.94 10.69 30.88
N PRO A 103 -16.40 10.72 32.14
CA PRO A 103 -16.92 11.95 32.74
C PRO A 103 -15.78 12.95 32.93
N ILE A 104 -15.85 14.08 32.23
CA ILE A 104 -14.98 15.23 32.48
C ILE A 104 -15.37 15.80 33.83
N THR A 105 -14.55 15.55 34.84
CA THR A 105 -14.66 16.20 36.14
C THR A 105 -13.92 17.52 36.06
N THR A 106 -14.62 18.64 35.91
CA THR A 106 -14.05 19.96 36.20
C THR A 106 -13.84 20.06 37.71
N LYS A 107 -12.58 20.12 38.14
CA LYS A 107 -12.23 20.57 39.49
C LYS A 107 -12.32 22.09 39.54
N GLU A 108 -12.77 22.55 40.70
CA GLU A 108 -13.21 23.89 41.14
C GLU A 108 -12.52 25.11 40.53
#